data_AF-A0A8T3Z230-F1
#
_entry.id   AF-A0A8T3Z230-F1
#
_cell.length_a   1.000
_cell.length_b   1.000
_cell.length_c   1.000
_cell.angle_alpha   90.00
_cell.angle_beta   90.00
_cell.angle_gamma   90.00
#
_symmetry.space_group_name_H-M   'P 1'
#
loop_
_entity.id
_entity.type
_entity.pdbx_description
1 polymer ?
#
loop_
_entity_poly.entity_id
_entity_poly.type
_entity_poly.pdbx_seq_one_letter_code
_entity_poly.pdbx_strand_id
1 'polypeptide(L)' 'DISGVYSFNLSISCPPLDKEGEYPYLIRIVDRGSLLKSTADIGGMELYGSSVVADDPYKFIAILKTVFNR' A
#
# COMPACT_ATOMS: atom_id res chain seq x y z
N ASP A 1 -13.81 -3.55 -11.76
CA ASP A 1 -12.47 -3.15 -12.21
C ASP A 1 -11.51 -4.32 -12.01
N ILE A 2 -10.48 -4.47 -12.83
CA ILE A 2 -9.60 -5.67 -12.92
C ILE A 2 -8.92 -5.99 -11.58
N SER A 3 -8.70 -5.00 -10.71
CA SER A 3 -8.10 -5.16 -9.38
C SER A 3 -9.09 -5.10 -8.21
N GLY A 4 -10.36 -4.73 -8.45
CA GLY A 4 -11.36 -4.63 -7.38
C GLY A 4 -11.07 -3.62 -6.26
N VAL A 5 -10.22 -2.61 -6.51
CA VAL A 5 -9.90 -1.53 -5.57
C VAL A 5 -11.08 -0.55 -5.49
N TYR A 6 -11.56 -0.27 -4.28
CA TYR A 6 -12.68 0.66 -4.05
C TYR A 6 -12.27 1.94 -3.33
N SER A 7 -11.26 1.85 -2.46
CA SER A 7 -10.73 2.99 -1.70
C SER A 7 -9.25 2.77 -1.43
N PHE A 8 -8.45 3.84 -1.39
CA PHE A 8 -7.01 3.74 -1.13
C PHE A 8 -6.49 4.92 -0.32
N ASN A 9 -5.40 4.70 0.39
CA ASN A 9 -4.62 5.74 1.05
C ASN A 9 -3.35 6.05 0.24
N LEU A 10 -2.96 7.32 0.22
CA LEU A 10 -1.71 7.79 -0.36
C LEU A 10 -0.88 8.44 0.75
N SER A 11 0.39 8.05 0.86
CA SER A 11 1.36 8.77 1.67
C SER A 11 2.64 9.06 0.90
N ILE A 12 3.28 10.17 1.26
CA ILE A 12 4.56 10.58 0.72
C ILE A 12 5.49 10.75 1.91
N SER A 13 6.55 9.95 1.95
CA SER A 13 7.66 10.12 2.88
C SER A 13 8.78 10.83 2.13
N CYS A 14 9.12 12.02 2.60
CA CYS A 14 10.21 12.82 2.05
C CYS A 14 11.37 12.92 3.04
N PRO A 15 12.57 13.28 2.57
CA PRO A 15 13.70 13.54 3.44
C PRO A 15 13.40 14.69 4.40
N PRO A 16 14.09 14.75 5.56
CA PRO A 16 14.01 15.91 6.44
C PRO A 16 14.35 17.19 5.66
N LEU A 17 13.60 18.26 5.90
CA LEU A 17 13.79 19.54 5.19
C LEU A 17 15.17 20.17 5.42
N ASP A 18 15.81 19.82 6.53
CA ASP A 18 17.12 20.31 6.97
C ASP A 18 18.29 19.37 6.62
N LYS A 19 18.00 18.20 6.03
CA LYS A 19 19.02 17.22 5.62
C LYS A 19 18.77 16.74 4.21
N GLU A 20 19.41 17.40 3.25
CA GLU A 20 19.38 16.99 1.86
C GLU A 20 20.17 15.69 1.63
N GLY A 21 19.61 14.76 0.85
CA GLY A 21 20.35 13.67 0.22
C GLY A 21 20.50 12.37 1.02
N GLU A 22 20.12 12.30 2.30
CA GLU A 22 20.25 11.05 3.08
C GLU A 22 19.16 10.00 2.76
N TYR A 23 17.97 10.43 2.35
CA TYR A 23 16.83 9.54 2.11
C TYR A 23 16.16 9.81 0.76
N PRO A 24 15.54 8.81 0.13
CA PRO A 24 14.75 9.01 -1.08
C PRO A 24 13.33 9.50 -0.75
N TYR A 25 12.67 10.08 -1.73
CA TYR A 25 11.21 10.20 -1.71
C TYR A 25 10.58 8.82 -1.89
N LEU A 26 9.68 8.45 -0.98
CA LEU A 26 8.92 7.20 -1.02
C LEU A 26 7.44 7.54 -1.12
N ILE A 27 6.82 7.15 -2.22
CA ILE A 27 5.37 7.22 -2.41
C ILE A 27 4.78 5.86 -2.10
N ARG A 28 3.80 5.81 -1.20
CA ARG A 28 3.11 4.58 -0.82
C ARG A 28 1.62 4.73 -1.13
N ILE A 29 1.08 3.76 -1.86
CA ILE A 29 -0.34 3.61 -2.12
C ILE A 29 -0.79 2.31 -1.45
N VAL A 30 -1.86 2.37 -0.66
CA VAL A 30 -2.39 1.21 0.07
C VAL A 30 -3.88 1.07 -0.24
N ASP A 31 -4.26 -0.05 -0.86
CA ASP A 31 -5.67 -0.42 -1.03
C ASP A 31 -6.31 -0.71 0.33
N ARG A 32 -7.48 -0.11 0.57
CA ARG A 32 -8.29 -0.27 1.79
C ARG A 32 -9.56 -1.05 1.53
N GLY A 33 -9.74 -1.61 0.32
CA GLY A 33 -10.91 -2.40 -0.01
C GLY A 33 -12.22 -1.62 0.12
N SER A 34 -13.32 -2.32 0.39
CA SER A 34 -14.64 -1.71 0.54
C SER A 34 -14.80 -1.03 1.89
N LEU A 35 -15.26 0.22 1.87
CA LEU A 35 -15.61 1.01 3.07
C LEU A 35 -16.71 0.35 3.93
N LEU A 36 -17.43 -0.63 3.39
CA LEU A 36 -18.49 -1.36 4.08
C LEU A 36 -18.00 -2.67 4.73
N LYS A 37 -16.72 -3.04 4.56
CA LYS A 37 -16.11 -4.23 5.19
C LYS A 37 -15.22 -3.81 6.36
N SER A 38 -15.59 -4.22 7.57
CA SER A 38 -14.83 -3.96 8.81
C SER A 38 -13.48 -4.69 8.88
N THR A 39 -13.25 -5.71 8.05
CA THR A 39 -11.98 -6.46 8.00
C THR A 39 -10.87 -5.72 7.26
N ALA A 40 -11.16 -4.56 6.66
CA ALA A 40 -10.18 -3.75 5.94
C ALA A 40 -9.55 -2.64 6.80
N ASP A 41 -9.85 -2.66 8.09
CA ASP A 41 -9.26 -1.78 9.09
C ASP A 41 -8.08 -2.43 9.79
N ILE A 42 -7.20 -1.58 10.33
CA ILE A 42 -6.03 -2.00 11.11
C ILE A 42 -6.52 -2.59 12.43
N GLY A 43 -6.17 -3.84 12.71
CA GLY A 43 -6.54 -4.54 13.94
C GLY A 43 -5.42 -4.56 14.99
N GLY A 44 -5.66 -5.30 16.08
CA GLY A 44 -4.69 -5.41 17.17
C GLY A 44 -3.35 -6.05 16.75
N MET A 45 -3.36 -6.93 15.75
CA MET A 45 -2.15 -7.58 15.26
C MET A 45 -1.28 -6.62 14.44
N GLU A 46 -1.90 -5.74 13.66
CA GLU A 46 -1.18 -4.70 12.92
C GLU A 46 -0.76 -3.54 13.82
N LEU A 47 -1.51 -3.23 14.89
CA LEU A 47 -1.17 -2.17 15.85
C LEU A 47 -0.06 -2.56 16.82
N TYR A 48 -0.07 -3.81 17.31
CA TYR A 48 0.81 -4.24 18.40
C TYR A 48 1.72 -5.43 18.04
N GLY A 49 1.53 -6.02 16.87
CA GLY A 49 2.32 -7.14 16.37
C GLY A 49 3.13 -6.76 15.13
N SER A 50 2.88 -7.46 14.03
CA SER A 50 3.54 -7.25 12.75
C SER A 50 2.52 -7.05 11.63
N SER A 51 2.94 -6.45 10.52
CA SER A 51 2.10 -6.36 9.33
C SER A 51 1.71 -7.76 8.83
N VAL A 52 0.42 -7.96 8.61
CA VAL A 52 -0.11 -9.19 8.03
C VAL A 52 -0.21 -9.03 6.53
N VAL A 53 0.46 -9.92 5.79
CA VAL A 53 0.37 -9.99 4.33
C VAL A 53 -0.59 -11.12 3.99
N ALA A 54 -1.81 -10.75 3.60
CA ALA A 54 -2.89 -11.71 3.35
C ALA A 54 -2.74 -12.46 2.01
N ASP A 55 -2.00 -11.89 1.06
CA ASP A 55 -1.86 -12.41 -0.30
C ASP A 55 -0.42 -12.30 -0.81
N ASP A 56 -0.06 -13.17 -1.75
CA ASP A 56 1.29 -13.19 -2.34
C ASP A 56 1.57 -11.91 -3.16
N PRO A 57 2.56 -11.08 -2.75
CA PRO A 57 2.85 -9.82 -3.43
C PRO A 57 3.33 -10.02 -4.88
N TYR A 58 3.92 -11.17 -5.23
CA TYR A 58 4.41 -11.42 -6.58
C TYR A 58 3.26 -11.57 -7.59
N LYS A 59 2.12 -12.10 -7.16
CA LYS A 59 0.92 -12.17 -8.00
C LYS A 59 0.42 -10.78 -8.35
N PHE A 60 0.41 -9.87 -7.37
CA PHE A 60 -0.01 -8.49 -7.59
C PHE A 60 0.97 -7.74 -8.51
N ILE A 61 2.28 -7.92 -8.33
CA ILE A 61 3.30 -7.34 -9.22
C ILE A 61 3.10 -7.79 -10.67
N ALA A 62 2.79 -9.07 -10.90
CA ALA A 62 2.53 -9.58 -12.24
C ALA A 62 1.32 -8.91 -12.90
N ILE A 63 0.23 -8.72 -12.16
CA ILE A 63 -0.97 -8.00 -12.63
C ILE A 63 -0.63 -6.56 -13.00
N LEU A 64 0.10 -5.83 -12.14
CA LEU A 64 0.51 -4.45 -12.43
C LEU A 64 1.36 -4.36 -13.70
N LYS A 65 2.30 -5.29 -13.90
CA LYS A 65 3.12 -5.33 -15.12
C LYS A 65 2.26 -5.45 -16.38
N THR A 66 1.21 -6.26 -16.36
CA THR A 66 0.30 -6.40 -17.52
C THR A 66 -0.46 -5.11 -17.84
N VAL A 67 -0.78 -4.30 -16.81
CA VAL A 67 -1.51 -3.03 -16.99
C VAL A 67 -0.56 -1.90 -17.44
N PHE A 68 0.63 -1.80 -16.85
CA PHE A 68 1.56 -0.70 -17.10
C PHE A 68 2.56 -0.94 -18.26
N ASN A 69 2.81 -2.18 -18.68
CA ASN A 69 3.61 -2.47 -19.88
C ASN A 69 2.75 -2.51 -21.17
N ARG A 70 1.67 -1.73 -21.20
CA ARG A 70 0.90 -1.46 -22.42
C ARG A 70 1.38 -0.19 -23.09
#